data_AF-A0A7K0M0D0-F1
#
_entry.id   AF-A0A7K0M0D0-F1
#
_cell.length_a   1.000
_cell.length_b   1.000
_cell.length_c   1.000
_cell.angle_alpha   90.00
_cell.angle_beta   90.00
_cell.angle_gamma   90.00
#
_symmetry.space_group_name_H-M   'P 1'
#
loop_
_entity.id
_entity.type
_entity.pdbx_description
1 polymer ?
#
loop_
_entity_poly.entity_id
_entity_poly.type
_entity_poly.pdbx_seq_one_letter_code
_entity_poly.pdbx_strand_id
1 'polypeptide(L)'
;EAIDQTSLTSCDVAIALHACDTATDDAIAWAVTGGAKLLLIAPCCQHDLQTQMSQVPEPWNILTKHGLMKERLGDLMTDALRAQILKLLGYRTEVIEFIGGEHTPRNIMIRAVLTGAKADPKEVETYKKMLSDWQIDPALASRLNVLS
;
A
#
# COMPACT_ATOMS: atom_id res chain seq x y z
N GLU A 1 12.18 -9.92 -12.23
CA GLU A 1 13.43 -9.56 -11.51
C GLU A 1 13.04 -8.81 -10.27
N ALA A 2 13.72 -9.07 -9.15
CA ALA A 2 13.47 -8.34 -7.93
C ALA A 2 14.14 -6.95 -8.01
N ILE A 3 13.50 -5.93 -7.45
CA ILE A 3 13.95 -4.53 -7.59
C ILE A 3 15.32 -4.29 -6.95
N ASP A 4 15.74 -5.16 -6.03
CA ASP A 4 17.05 -5.17 -5.36
C ASP A 4 18.22 -5.47 -6.31
N GLN A 5 17.97 -5.99 -7.51
CA GLN A 5 19.00 -6.33 -8.51
C GLN A 5 19.18 -5.26 -9.59
N THR A 6 18.41 -4.17 -9.55
CA THR A 6 18.51 -3.10 -10.55
C THR A 6 19.78 -2.28 -10.38
N SER A 7 20.43 -1.90 -11.49
CA SER A 7 21.56 -0.96 -11.49
C SER A 7 21.12 0.50 -11.55
N LEU A 8 19.82 0.76 -11.73
CA LEU A 8 19.26 2.11 -11.76
C LEU A 8 19.12 2.65 -10.34
N THR A 9 19.34 3.96 -10.18
CA THR A 9 19.22 4.65 -8.89
C THR A 9 18.11 5.70 -8.85
N SER A 10 17.50 6.01 -9.99
CA SER A 10 16.41 6.96 -10.13
C SER A 10 15.48 6.61 -11.28
N CYS A 11 14.26 7.14 -11.25
CA CYS A 11 13.32 7.09 -12.35
C CYS A 11 12.36 8.28 -12.27
N ASP A 12 11.76 8.70 -13.40
CA ASP A 12 10.66 9.67 -13.41
C ASP A 12 9.29 8.97 -13.24
N VAL A 13 9.18 7.75 -13.76
CA VAL A 13 7.95 6.93 -13.74
C VAL A 13 8.30 5.53 -13.30
N ALA A 14 7.57 5.02 -12.32
CA ALA A 14 7.64 3.63 -11.88
C ALA A 14 6.30 2.94 -12.14
N ILE A 15 6.37 1.75 -12.73
CA ILE A 15 5.20 0.90 -12.98
C ILE A 15 5.47 -0.45 -12.32
N ALA A 16 4.62 -0.83 -11.37
CA ALA A 16 4.69 -2.12 -10.70
C ALA A 16 3.41 -2.89 -10.99
N LEU A 17 3.50 -3.91 -11.87
CA LEU A 17 2.37 -4.75 -12.24
C LEU A 17 2.59 -6.16 -11.69
N HIS A 18 1.59 -6.70 -11.00
CA HIS A 18 1.64 -8.07 -10.47
C HIS A 18 2.82 -8.35 -9.54
N ALA A 19 3.30 -7.33 -8.82
CA ALA A 19 4.17 -7.55 -7.68
C ALA A 19 3.32 -8.18 -6.57
N CYS A 20 3.68 -9.39 -6.14
CA CYS A 20 2.97 -10.09 -5.08
C CYS A 20 3.59 -9.79 -3.72
N ASP A 21 2.75 -9.77 -2.70
CA ASP A 21 3.14 -9.59 -1.32
C ASP A 21 4.03 -8.34 -1.14
N THR A 22 5.08 -8.44 -0.32
CA THR A 22 5.94 -7.31 0.00
C THR A 22 6.84 -6.82 -1.14
N ALA A 23 6.89 -7.53 -2.27
CA ALA A 23 7.61 -7.06 -3.46
C ALA A 23 7.00 -5.77 -4.03
N THR A 24 5.68 -5.56 -3.83
CA THR A 24 5.04 -4.28 -4.17
C THR A 24 5.60 -3.16 -3.30
N ASP A 25 5.78 -3.43 -2.01
CA ASP A 25 6.29 -2.47 -1.04
C ASP A 25 7.76 -2.12 -1.32
N ASP A 26 8.58 -3.11 -1.73
CA ASP A 26 9.95 -2.88 -2.20
C ASP A 26 9.99 -1.98 -3.44
N ALA A 27 9.14 -2.27 -4.44
CA ALA A 27 9.07 -1.48 -5.66
C ALA A 27 8.64 -0.03 -5.41
N ILE A 28 7.65 0.16 -4.53
CA ILE A 28 7.21 1.50 -4.11
C ILE A 28 8.35 2.21 -3.38
N ALA A 29 9.00 1.55 -2.42
CA ALA A 29 10.06 2.16 -1.62
C ALA A 29 11.24 2.62 -2.48
N TRP A 30 11.67 1.77 -3.42
CA TRP A 30 12.71 2.10 -4.38
C TRP A 30 12.31 3.29 -5.26
N ALA A 31 11.09 3.29 -5.79
CA ALA A 31 10.61 4.36 -6.67
C ALA A 31 10.53 5.72 -5.94
N VAL A 32 10.00 5.73 -4.73
CA VAL A 32 9.93 6.93 -3.88
C VAL A 32 11.34 7.44 -3.58
N THR A 33 12.26 6.56 -3.16
CA THR A 33 13.64 6.92 -2.84
C THR A 33 14.40 7.44 -4.07
N GLY A 34 14.12 6.85 -5.24
CA GLY A 34 14.68 7.27 -6.54
C GLY A 34 14.04 8.53 -7.12
N GLY A 35 13.09 9.17 -6.42
CA GLY A 35 12.50 10.45 -6.82
C GLY A 35 11.44 10.36 -7.93
N ALA A 36 10.76 9.22 -8.06
CA ALA A 36 9.71 9.02 -9.06
C ALA A 36 8.60 10.08 -8.95
N LYS A 37 8.23 10.68 -10.08
CA LYS A 37 7.15 11.68 -10.16
C LYS A 37 5.78 11.03 -10.35
N LEU A 38 5.74 9.83 -10.92
CA LEU A 38 4.53 9.06 -11.16
C LEU A 38 4.74 7.59 -10.80
N LEU A 39 3.85 7.04 -9.99
CA LEU A 39 3.77 5.61 -9.71
C LEU A 39 2.42 5.08 -10.20
N LEU A 40 2.46 3.96 -10.91
CA LEU A 40 1.29 3.15 -11.31
C LEU A 40 1.47 1.74 -10.77
N ILE A 41 0.68 1.38 -9.76
CA ILE A 41 0.85 0.13 -9.02
C ILE A 41 -0.42 -0.69 -9.14
N ALA A 42 -0.33 -1.87 -9.75
CA ALA A 42 -1.40 -2.86 -9.77
C ALA A 42 -1.09 -3.95 -8.72
N PRO A 43 -1.58 -3.79 -7.47
CA PRO A 43 -1.35 -4.76 -6.40
C PRO A 43 -2.03 -6.09 -6.72
N CYS A 44 -1.43 -7.19 -6.26
CA CYS A 44 -1.97 -8.53 -6.44
C CYS A 44 -2.53 -9.09 -5.13
N CYS A 45 -1.85 -10.04 -4.49
CA CYS A 45 -2.24 -10.64 -3.21
C CYS A 45 -1.23 -10.21 -2.14
N GLN A 46 -1.68 -9.95 -0.90
CA GLN A 46 -0.79 -9.68 0.22
C GLN A 46 -0.95 -10.75 1.29
N HIS A 47 0.16 -11.31 1.80
CA HIS A 47 0.10 -12.20 2.95
C HIS A 47 0.59 -11.52 4.23
N ASP A 48 1.60 -10.64 4.13
CA ASP A 48 2.24 -10.01 5.29
C ASP A 48 1.23 -9.37 6.27
N LEU A 49 0.45 -8.39 5.82
CA LEU A 49 -0.52 -7.71 6.68
C LEU A 49 -1.62 -8.67 7.19
N GLN A 50 -2.03 -9.65 6.38
CA GLN A 50 -3.06 -10.62 6.77
C GLN A 50 -2.63 -11.46 7.98
N THR A 51 -1.33 -11.81 8.07
CA THR A 51 -0.79 -12.56 9.23
C THR A 51 -0.79 -11.73 10.51
N GLN A 52 -0.67 -10.40 10.39
CA GLN A 52 -0.65 -9.49 11.53
C GLN A 52 -2.05 -9.22 12.11
N MET A 53 -3.12 -9.41 11.32
CA MET A 53 -4.53 -9.24 11.72
C MET A 53 -5.02 -10.34 12.69
N SER A 54 -4.27 -10.60 13.76
CA SER A 54 -4.58 -11.56 14.82
C SER A 54 -5.53 -10.97 15.87
N GLN A 55 -5.42 -9.67 16.14
CA GLN A 55 -6.26 -8.92 17.06
C GLN A 55 -7.19 -7.99 16.27
N VAL A 56 -8.34 -8.51 15.87
CA VAL A 56 -9.33 -7.72 15.12
C VAL A 56 -10.12 -6.83 16.09
N PRO A 57 -10.11 -5.49 15.92
CA PRO A 57 -10.87 -4.60 16.78
C PRO A 57 -12.38 -4.78 16.58
N GLU A 58 -13.17 -4.69 17.65
CA GLU A 58 -14.62 -4.62 17.53
C GLU A 58 -15.04 -3.33 16.79
N PRO A 59 -16.11 -3.34 15.96
CA PRO A 59 -17.01 -4.45 15.68
C PRO A 59 -16.63 -5.29 14.43
N TRP A 60 -15.37 -5.24 13.99
CA TRP A 60 -14.94 -5.81 12.70
C TRP A 60 -14.99 -7.34 12.64
N ASN A 61 -15.16 -8.01 13.78
CA ASN A 61 -15.36 -9.45 13.89
C ASN A 61 -16.55 -9.97 13.06
N ILE A 62 -17.54 -9.13 12.76
CA ILE A 62 -18.64 -9.48 11.85
C ILE A 62 -18.12 -9.84 10.44
N LEU A 63 -17.10 -9.12 9.96
CA LEU A 63 -16.49 -9.34 8.65
C LEU A 63 -15.37 -10.39 8.71
N THR A 64 -14.53 -10.36 9.75
CA THR A 64 -13.30 -11.16 9.80
C THR A 64 -13.49 -12.61 10.28
N LYS A 65 -14.66 -12.96 10.84
CA LYS A 65 -14.96 -14.34 11.24
C LYS A 65 -14.99 -15.33 10.06
N HIS A 66 -15.17 -14.85 8.83
CA HIS A 66 -15.12 -15.66 7.62
C HIS A 66 -13.75 -15.47 6.94
N GLY A 67 -12.97 -16.54 6.81
CA GLY A 67 -11.59 -16.49 6.30
C GLY A 67 -11.45 -15.73 4.97
N LEU A 68 -12.29 -16.07 3.98
CA LEU A 68 -12.29 -15.39 2.68
C LEU A 68 -12.54 -13.87 2.79
N MET A 69 -13.42 -13.43 3.70
CA MET A 69 -13.71 -12.01 3.89
C MET A 69 -12.57 -11.31 4.63
N LYS A 70 -11.94 -11.99 5.59
CA LYS A 70 -10.75 -11.50 6.30
C LYS A 70 -9.59 -11.27 5.35
N GLU A 71 -9.30 -12.24 4.47
CA GLU A 71 -8.24 -12.14 3.45
C GLU A 71 -8.49 -10.93 2.52
N ARG A 72 -9.71 -10.81 1.98
CA ARG A 72 -10.07 -9.67 1.12
C ARG A 72 -9.97 -8.33 1.85
N LEU A 73 -10.36 -8.26 3.13
CA LEU A 73 -10.19 -7.06 3.93
C LEU A 73 -8.71 -6.72 4.11
N GLY A 74 -7.86 -7.71 4.39
CA GLY A 74 -6.42 -7.51 4.53
C GLY A 74 -5.78 -7.00 3.24
N ASP A 75 -6.18 -7.50 2.08
CA ASP A 75 -5.73 -6.99 0.78
C ASP A 75 -6.12 -5.50 0.60
N LEU A 76 -7.40 -5.17 0.84
CA LEU A 76 -7.89 -3.78 0.73
C LEU A 76 -7.22 -2.83 1.73
N MET A 77 -6.99 -3.29 2.96
CA MET A 77 -6.28 -2.53 3.98
C MET A 77 -4.85 -2.26 3.56
N THR A 78 -4.16 -3.27 3.00
CA THR A 78 -2.79 -3.11 2.50
C THR A 78 -2.71 -2.02 1.43
N ASP A 79 -3.62 -2.07 0.45
CA ASP A 79 -3.63 -1.10 -0.65
C ASP A 79 -4.01 0.32 -0.18
N ALA A 80 -4.95 0.42 0.76
CA ALA A 80 -5.28 1.69 1.42
C ALA A 80 -4.08 2.27 2.18
N LEU A 81 -3.34 1.44 2.92
CA LEU A 81 -2.15 1.85 3.65
C LEU A 81 -1.02 2.28 2.72
N ARG A 82 -0.79 1.56 1.60
CA ARG A 82 0.16 1.98 0.56
C ARG A 82 -0.19 3.35 -0.01
N ALA A 83 -1.45 3.56 -0.37
CA ALA A 83 -1.93 4.85 -0.89
C ALA A 83 -1.82 5.97 0.16
N GLN A 84 -2.08 5.66 1.43
CA GLN A 84 -1.98 6.62 2.53
C GLN A 84 -0.51 6.99 2.81
N ILE A 85 0.41 6.02 2.84
CA ILE A 85 1.84 6.27 3.03
C ILE A 85 2.38 7.18 1.92
N LEU A 86 2.04 6.89 0.66
CA LEU A 86 2.40 7.76 -0.47
C LEU A 86 1.83 9.18 -0.32
N LYS A 87 0.58 9.30 0.15
CA LYS A 87 -0.02 10.62 0.43
C LYS A 87 0.75 11.40 1.48
N LEU A 88 1.14 10.74 2.58
CA LEU A 88 1.94 11.33 3.65
C LEU A 88 3.34 11.74 3.17
N LEU A 89 3.85 11.10 2.13
CA LEU A 89 5.11 11.43 1.47
C LEU A 89 4.98 12.53 0.39
N GLY A 90 3.80 13.13 0.25
CA GLY A 90 3.57 14.27 -0.65
C GLY A 90 3.13 13.91 -2.06
N TYR A 91 2.68 12.67 -2.26
CA TYR A 91 1.99 12.27 -3.48
C TYR A 91 0.50 12.60 -3.38
N ARG A 92 -0.11 12.98 -4.50
CA ARG A 92 -1.56 12.85 -4.67
C ARG A 92 -1.85 11.42 -5.10
N THR A 93 -2.62 10.69 -4.31
CA THR A 93 -2.95 9.28 -4.56
C THR A 93 -4.40 9.09 -4.94
N GLU A 94 -4.63 8.16 -5.86
CA GLU A 94 -5.95 7.71 -6.30
C GLU A 94 -5.94 6.19 -6.40
N VAL A 95 -7.01 5.55 -5.93
CA VAL A 95 -7.22 4.11 -6.06
C VAL A 95 -8.38 3.93 -7.04
N ILE A 96 -8.09 3.37 -8.22
CA ILE A 96 -9.03 3.29 -9.34
C ILE A 96 -9.20 1.85 -9.80
N GLU A 97 -10.35 1.56 -10.41
CA GLU A 97 -10.52 0.37 -11.22
C GLU A 97 -9.85 0.60 -12.58
N PHE A 98 -8.88 -0.25 -12.96
CA PHE A 98 -8.14 -0.10 -14.22
C PHE A 98 -8.56 -1.09 -15.32
N ILE A 99 -9.27 -2.14 -14.95
CA ILE A 99 -9.84 -3.14 -15.84
C ILE A 99 -11.19 -3.58 -15.27
N GLY A 100 -12.17 -3.91 -16.12
CA GLY A 100 -13.48 -4.36 -15.63
C GLY A 100 -13.36 -5.59 -14.73
N GLY A 101 -14.05 -5.56 -13.59
CA GLY A 101 -14.06 -6.66 -12.61
C GLY A 101 -14.52 -8.01 -13.15
N GLU A 102 -15.20 -8.05 -14.30
CA GLU A 102 -15.54 -9.26 -15.04
C GLU A 102 -14.32 -10.03 -15.55
N HIS A 103 -13.18 -9.35 -15.73
CA HIS A 103 -11.94 -9.96 -16.21
C HIS A 103 -11.11 -10.52 -15.07
N THR A 104 -11.05 -9.82 -13.94
CA THR A 104 -10.31 -10.25 -12.76
C THR A 104 -10.80 -9.52 -11.50
N PRO A 105 -10.85 -10.19 -10.33
CA PRO A 105 -11.08 -9.51 -9.06
C PRO A 105 -9.87 -8.67 -8.61
N ARG A 106 -8.71 -8.81 -9.27
CA ARG A 106 -7.50 -7.99 -9.06
C ARG A 106 -7.48 -6.85 -10.07
N ASN A 107 -8.44 -5.94 -9.94
CA ASN A 107 -8.71 -4.87 -10.90
C ASN A 107 -8.42 -3.46 -10.39
N ILE A 108 -7.78 -3.35 -9.22
CA ILE A 108 -7.43 -2.06 -8.61
C ILE A 108 -6.03 -1.62 -9.04
N MET A 109 -5.87 -0.32 -9.27
CA MET A 109 -4.59 0.34 -9.46
C MET A 109 -4.47 1.54 -8.51
N ILE A 110 -3.33 1.66 -7.84
CA ILE A 110 -2.93 2.85 -7.10
C ILE A 110 -2.14 3.74 -8.07
N ARG A 111 -2.66 4.93 -8.35
CA ARG A 111 -1.97 6.00 -9.09
C ARG A 111 -1.49 7.04 -8.10
N ALA A 112 -0.19 7.33 -8.08
CA ALA A 112 0.39 8.34 -7.22
C ALA A 112 1.24 9.33 -8.02
N VAL A 113 0.94 10.63 -7.89
CA VAL A 113 1.66 11.71 -8.57
C VAL A 113 2.33 12.60 -7.54
N LEU A 114 3.64 12.78 -7.62
CA LEU A 114 4.38 13.63 -6.68
C LEU A 114 3.94 15.08 -6.86
N THR A 115 3.42 15.68 -5.79
CA THR A 115 2.99 17.09 -5.78
C THR A 115 3.81 17.96 -4.83
N GLY A 116 4.54 17.33 -3.89
CA GLY A 116 5.25 18.04 -2.84
C GLY A 116 4.32 18.59 -1.74
N ALA A 117 3.04 18.17 -1.74
CA ALA A 117 2.12 18.49 -0.65
C ALA A 117 2.68 18.02 0.69
N LYS A 118 2.55 18.84 1.73
CA LYS A 118 2.94 18.43 3.08
C LYS A 118 1.86 17.55 3.67
N ALA A 119 2.26 16.55 4.45
CA ALA A 119 1.32 15.73 5.21
C ALA A 119 0.49 16.61 6.16
N ASP A 120 -0.84 16.45 6.10
CA ASP A 120 -1.74 17.01 7.11
C ASP A 120 -1.53 16.23 8.43
N PRO A 121 -1.26 16.90 9.56
CA PRO A 121 -1.15 16.26 10.86
C PRO A 121 -2.32 15.32 11.21
N LYS A 122 -3.54 15.64 10.77
CA LYS A 122 -4.73 14.81 10.99
C LYS A 122 -4.67 13.49 10.22
N GLU A 123 -4.10 13.52 9.01
CA GLU A 123 -3.90 12.33 8.18
C GLU A 123 -2.83 11.41 8.79
N VAL A 124 -1.79 11.99 9.40
CA VAL A 124 -0.78 11.25 10.18
C VAL A 124 -1.41 10.58 11.40
N GLU A 125 -2.22 11.32 12.16
CA GLU A 125 -2.92 10.79 13.33
C GLU A 125 -3.87 9.65 12.95
N THR A 126 -4.66 9.83 11.88
CA THR A 126 -5.59 8.81 11.37
C THR A 126 -4.86 7.54 10.96
N TYR A 127 -3.74 7.69 10.24
CA TYR A 127 -2.87 6.57 9.87
C TYR A 127 -2.35 5.82 11.10
N LYS A 128 -1.75 6.53 12.07
CA LYS A 128 -1.23 5.93 13.31
C LYS A 128 -2.32 5.25 14.13
N LYS A 129 -3.52 5.85 14.18
CA LYS A 129 -4.67 5.27 14.87
C LYS A 129 -5.08 3.94 14.23
N MET A 130 -5.13 3.85 12.89
CA MET A 130 -5.43 2.61 12.20
C MET A 130 -4.42 1.51 12.52
N LEU A 131 -3.12 1.83 12.52
CA LEU A 131 -2.07 0.87 12.90
C LEU A 131 -2.24 0.39 14.34
N SER A 132 -2.53 1.31 15.26
CA SER A 132 -2.74 1.00 16.67
C SER A 132 -3.99 0.15 16.93
N ASP A 133 -5.13 0.52 16.32
CA ASP A 133 -6.41 -0.17 16.54
C ASP A 133 -6.34 -1.62 16.04
N TRP A 134 -5.65 -1.84 14.92
CA TRP A 134 -5.50 -3.16 14.29
C TRP A 134 -4.25 -3.93 14.72
N GLN A 135 -3.34 -3.29 15.46
CA GLN A 135 -2.04 -3.84 15.87
C GLN A 135 -1.23 -4.36 14.67
N ILE A 136 -1.11 -3.52 13.64
CA ILE A 136 -0.43 -3.85 12.38
C ILE A 136 0.72 -2.87 12.10
N ASP A 137 1.76 -3.37 11.44
CA ASP A 137 2.93 -2.66 10.94
C ASP A 137 3.10 -2.95 9.44
N PRO A 138 2.71 -2.01 8.54
CA PRO A 138 2.73 -2.25 7.11
C PRO A 138 4.17 -2.27 6.60
N ALA A 139 4.54 -3.30 5.84
CA ALA A 139 5.90 -3.52 5.36
C ALA A 139 6.50 -2.31 4.58
N LEU A 140 5.68 -1.50 3.91
CA LEU A 140 6.12 -0.27 3.23
C LEU A 140 6.60 0.82 4.21
N ALA A 141 5.97 0.92 5.38
CA ALA A 141 6.32 1.94 6.37
C ALA A 141 7.75 1.75 6.87
N SER A 142 8.13 0.50 7.17
CA SER A 142 9.48 0.13 7.61
C SER A 142 10.54 0.38 6.53
N ARG A 143 10.19 0.24 5.24
CA ARG A 143 11.12 0.47 4.12
C ARG A 143 11.43 1.94 3.87
N LEU A 144 10.47 2.83 4.16
CA LEU A 144 10.57 4.25 3.88
C LEU A 144 10.86 5.10 5.13
N ASN A 145 11.07 4.46 6.29
CA ASN A 145 11.21 5.14 7.59
C ASN A 145 10.12 6.20 7.81
N VAL A 146 8.90 5.89 7.37
CA VAL A 146 7.78 6.82 7.45
C VAL A 146 7.25 6.79 8.87
N LEU A 147 7.35 7.93 9.55
CA LEU A 147 6.73 8.19 10.86
C LEU A 147 7.24 7.32 12.03
N SER A 148 8.43 6.72 11.89
CA SER A 148 9.24 6.23 13.02
C SER A 148 9.56 7.35 14.00
#